data_AF-A0A5M3XAB7-F1
#
_entry.id   AF-A0A5M3XAB7-F1
#
_cell.length_a   1.000
_cell.length_b   1.000
_cell.length_c   1.000
_cell.angle_alpha   90.00
_cell.angle_beta   90.00
_cell.angle_gamma   90.00
#
_symmetry.space_group_name_H-M   'P 1'
#
loop_
_entity.id
_entity.type
_entity.pdbx_description
1 polymer ?
#
loop_
_entity_poly.entity_id
_entity_poly.type
_entity_poly.pdbx_seq_one_letter_code
_entity_poly.pdbx_strand_id
1 'polypeptide(L)' 'MIIDRVSREREANRLLFRIVHHVAIHHAGRPFDEIVGVLRRELPGSPPLAEEEIRRIAEQISVGRDPSGLPSPE' A
#
# COMPACT_ATOMS: atom_id res chain seq x y z
N MET A 1 10.84 -12.53 24.13
CA MET A 1 11.55 -11.27 23.85
C MET A 1 10.59 -10.36 23.06
N ILE A 2 9.93 -9.40 23.72
CA ILE A 2 8.81 -8.62 23.12
C ILE A 2 9.30 -7.59 22.09
N ILE A 3 10.57 -7.15 22.21
CA ILE A 3 11.19 -6.13 21.33
C ILE A 3 11.35 -6.62 19.88
N ASP A 4 11.54 -7.93 19.67
CA ASP A 4 11.72 -8.52 18.34
C ASP A 4 10.42 -8.48 17.50
N ARG A 5 9.27 -8.74 18.14
CA ARG A 5 7.96 -8.72 17.47
C ARG A 5 7.56 -7.31 17.03
N VAL A 6 7.68 -6.32 17.91
CA VAL A 6 7.35 -4.92 17.61
C VAL A 6 8.24 -4.37 16.49
N SER A 7 9.51 -4.78 16.44
CA SER A 7 10.44 -4.35 15.40
C SER A 7 10.08 -4.96 14.03
N ARG A 8 9.66 -6.23 14.00
CA ARG A 8 9.17 -6.89 12.78
C ARG A 8 7.87 -6.29 12.27
N GLU A 9 6.92 -6.00 13.17
CA GLU A 9 5.64 -5.36 12.82
C GLU A 9 5.87 -3.95 12.25
N ARG A 10 6.82 -3.19 12.82
CA ARG A 10 7.22 -1.88 12.27
C ARG A 10 7.87 -1.97 10.90
N GLU A 11 8.73 -2.95 10.67
CA GLU A 11 9.38 -3.14 9.37
C GLU A 11 8.39 -3.59 8.30
N ALA A 12 7.50 -4.51 8.65
CA ALA A 12 6.39 -4.93 7.82
C ALA A 12 5.49 -3.75 7.43
N ASN A 13 5.14 -2.90 8.38
CA ASN A 13 4.35 -1.70 8.10
C ASN A 13 5.11 -0.71 7.20
N ARG A 14 6.41 -0.49 7.42
CA ARG A 14 7.22 0.37 6.54
C ARG A 14 7.28 -0.14 5.11
N LEU A 15 7.45 -1.45 4.93
CA LEU A 15 7.44 -2.08 3.62
C LEU A 15 6.09 -1.89 2.93
N LEU A 16 5.00 -2.08 3.68
CA LEU A 16 3.64 -1.85 3.20
C LEU A 16 3.44 -0.42 2.69
N PHE A 17 3.82 0.58 3.50
CA PHE A 17 3.71 1.99 3.13
C PHE A 17 4.50 2.31 1.85
N ARG A 18 5.73 1.80 1.72
CA ARG A 18 6.56 2.02 0.53
C ARG A 18 5.93 1.45 -0.75
N ILE A 19 5.34 0.26 -0.67
CA ILE A 19 4.69 -0.37 -1.81
C ILE A 19 3.46 0.43 -2.21
N VAL A 20 2.61 0.80 -1.25
CA VAL A 20 1.40 1.59 -1.51
C VAL A 20 1.76 2.94 -2.14
N HIS A 21 2.79 3.62 -1.63
CA HIS A 21 3.28 4.89 -2.18
C HIS A 21 3.82 4.73 -3.60
N HIS A 22 4.62 3.70 -3.86
CA HIS A 22 5.13 3.40 -5.20
C HIS A 22 3.99 3.16 -6.19
N VAL A 23 2.98 2.35 -5.81
CA VAL A 23 1.80 2.13 -6.64
C VAL A 23 1.02 3.44 -6.85
N ALA A 24 0.89 4.28 -5.82
CA ALA A 24 0.23 5.58 -5.93
C ALA A 24 0.94 6.49 -6.94
N ILE A 25 2.27 6.63 -6.88
CA ILE A 25 3.03 7.47 -7.81
C ILE A 25 2.90 7.00 -9.27
N HIS A 26 2.97 5.68 -9.50
CA HIS A 26 3.05 5.14 -10.87
C HIS A 26 1.67 4.85 -11.50
N HIS A 27 0.64 4.66 -10.67
CA HIS A 27 -0.69 4.23 -11.10
C HIS A 27 -1.82 5.16 -10.64
N ALA A 28 -1.52 6.33 -10.06
CA ALA A 28 -2.52 7.35 -9.77
C ALA A 28 -3.36 7.69 -11.01
N GLY A 29 -4.68 7.76 -10.84
CA GLY A 29 -5.61 8.06 -11.93
C GLY A 29 -5.92 6.88 -12.86
N ARG A 30 -5.34 5.70 -12.63
CA ARG A 30 -5.67 4.49 -13.39
C ARG A 30 -6.98 3.85 -12.90
N PRO A 31 -7.59 2.95 -13.70
CA PRO A 31 -8.79 2.23 -13.29
C PRO A 31 -8.59 1.42 -12.01
N PHE A 32 -9.61 1.40 -11.17
CA PHE A 32 -9.65 0.68 -9.89
C PHE A 32 -9.18 -0.79 -10.03
N ASP A 33 -9.71 -1.53 -10.99
CA ASP A 33 -9.39 -2.96 -11.17
C ASP A 33 -7.91 -3.20 -11.51
N GLU A 34 -7.30 -2.27 -12.25
CA GLU A 34 -5.87 -2.32 -12.57
C GLU A 34 -5.04 -2.14 -11.30
N ILE A 35 -5.39 -1.15 -10.46
CA ILE A 35 -4.70 -0.87 -9.22
C ILE A 35 -4.87 -2.03 -8.23
N VAL A 36 -6.05 -2.64 -8.13
CA VAL A 36 -6.27 -3.84 -7.31
C VAL A 36 -5.37 -4.98 -7.75
N GLY A 37 -5.25 -5.21 -9.06
CA GLY A 37 -4.37 -6.24 -9.62
C GLY A 37 -2.90 -5.98 -9.28
N VAL A 38 -2.45 -4.73 -9.39
CA VAL A 38 -1.07 -4.32 -9.04
C VAL A 38 -0.83 -4.50 -7.53
N LEU A 39 -1.72 -4.00 -6.67
CA LEU A 39 -1.59 -4.15 -5.22
C LEU A 39 -1.54 -5.63 -4.81
N ARG A 40 -2.40 -6.49 -5.36
CA ARG A 40 -2.37 -7.93 -5.06
C ARG A 40 -1.07 -8.61 -5.49
N ARG A 41 -0.38 -8.09 -6.50
CA ARG A 41 0.89 -8.63 -7.00
C ARG A 41 2.09 -8.11 -6.21
N GLU A 42 2.07 -6.83 -5.84
CA GLU A 42 3.20 -6.14 -5.19
C GLU A 42 3.19 -6.28 -3.67
N LEU A 43 2.00 -6.40 -3.05
CA LEU A 43 1.87 -6.53 -1.61
C LEU A 43 2.43 -7.88 -1.13
N PRO A 44 3.30 -7.90 -0.10
CA PRO A 44 3.77 -9.13 0.48
C PRO A 44 2.58 -9.84 1.13
N GLY A 45 2.47 -11.16 0.94
CA GLY A 45 1.37 -11.96 1.51
C GLY A 45 1.28 -11.95 3.05
N SER A 46 2.24 -11.33 3.74
CA SER A 46 2.18 -11.04 5.17
C SER A 46 2.96 -9.76 5.49
N PRO A 47 2.39 -8.77 6.20
CA PRO A 47 1.09 -8.80 6.86
C PRO A 47 -0.06 -8.71 5.85
N PRO A 48 -1.13 -9.53 5.99
CA PRO A 48 -2.22 -9.52 5.05
C PRO A 48 -3.05 -8.27 5.31
N LEU A 49 -2.94 -7.27 4.43
CA LEU A 49 -3.98 -6.24 4.34
C LEU A 49 -5.32 -6.97 4.11
N ALA A 50 -6.34 -6.59 4.87
CA ALA A 50 -7.68 -7.09 4.62
C ALA A 50 -8.11 -6.70 3.20
N GLU A 51 -8.93 -7.52 2.54
CA GLU A 51 -9.40 -7.25 1.19
C GLU A 51 -10.15 -5.91 1.09
N GLU A 52 -10.88 -5.53 2.15
CA GLU A 52 -11.53 -4.23 2.25
C GLU A 52 -10.52 -3.07 2.25
N GLU A 53 -9.36 -3.27 2.86
CA GLU A 53 -8.29 -2.28 2.97
C GLU A 53 -7.56 -2.11 1.63
N ILE A 54 -7.32 -3.21 0.92
CA ILE A 54 -6.84 -3.18 -0.47
C ILE A 54 -7.81 -2.41 -1.37
N ARG A 55 -9.12 -2.64 -1.22
CA ARG A 55 -10.16 -1.91 -1.97
C ARG A 55 -10.12 -0.42 -1.66
N ARG A 56 -10.04 -0.02 -0.38
CA ARG A 56 -9.96 1.41 -0.01
C ARG A 56 -8.70 2.09 -0.58
N ILE A 57 -7.55 1.42 -0.51
CA ILE A 57 -6.29 1.94 -1.07
C ILE A 57 -6.42 2.11 -2.59
N ALA A 58 -6.94 1.09 -3.28
CA ALA A 58 -7.10 1.14 -4.73
C ALA A 58 -8.06 2.24 -5.18
N GLU A 59 -9.15 2.47 -4.46
CA GLU A 59 -10.10 3.56 -4.73
C GLU A 59 -9.41 4.93 -4.59
N GLN A 60 -8.64 5.13 -3.52
CA GLN A 60 -7.91 6.39 -3.33
C GLN A 60 -6.87 6.65 -4.43
N ILE A 61 -6.09 5.63 -4.81
CA ILE A 61 -5.11 5.76 -5.90
C ILE A 61 -5.83 5.98 -7.24
N SER A 62 -6.97 5.33 -7.46
CA SER A 62 -7.74 5.50 -8.69
C SER A 62 -8.24 6.92 -8.88
N VAL A 63 -8.63 7.61 -7.79
CA VAL A 63 -8.98 9.04 -7.82
C VAL A 63 -7.76 9.97 -7.77
N GLY A 64 -6.54 9.44 -7.87
CA GLY A 64 -5.29 10.20 -7.92
C GLY A 64 -4.78 10.68 -6.55
N ARG A 65 -5.26 10.09 -5.45
CA ARG A 65 -4.76 10.39 -4.10
C ARG A 65 -3.73 9.36 -3.66
N ASP A 66 -2.76 9.81 -2.88
CA ASP A 66 -1.81 8.92 -2.22
C ASP A 66 -2.29 8.57 -0.80
N PRO A 67 -2.75 7.32 -0.56
CA PRO A 67 -3.17 6.87 0.76
C PRO A 67 -2.01 6.59 1.72
N SER A 68 -0.75 6.61 1.26
CA SER A 68 0.42 6.31 2.10
C SER A 68 0.73 7.39 3.13
N GLY A 69 0.24 8.62 2.90
CA GLY A 69 0.53 9.78 3.76
C GLY A 69 1.96 10.31 3.63
N LEU A 70 2.75 9.83 2.66
CA LEU A 70 4.05 10.41 2.31
C LEU A 70 3.84 11.65 1.43
N PRO A 71 4.68 12.68 1.56
CA PRO A 71 4.66 13.78 0.60
C PRO A 71 4.98 13.22 -0.78
N SER A 72 4.16 13.56 -1.77
CA SER A 72 4.48 13.28 -3.18
C SER A 72 5.86 13.86 -3.49
N PRO A 73 6.76 13.13 -4.17
CA PRO A 73 7.99 13.71 -4.66
C PRO A 73 7.64 14.87 -5.61
N GLU A 74 8.10 16.08 -5.28
CA GLU A 74 8.05 17.26 -6.16
C GLU A 74 8.83 17.05 -7.46
#